data_AF-A0A485L5E4-F1
#
_entry.id   AF-A0A485L5E4-F1
#
_cell.length_a   1.000
_cell.length_b   1.000
_cell.length_c   1.000
_cell.angle_alpha   90.00
_cell.angle_beta   90.00
_cell.angle_gamma   90.00
#
_symmetry.space_group_name_H-M   'P 1'
#
loop_
_entity.id
_entity.type
_entity.pdbx_description
1 polymer ?
#
loop_
_entity_poly.entity_id
_entity_poly.type
_entity_poly.pdbx_seq_one_letter_code
_entity_poly.pdbx_strand_id
1 'polypeptide(L)'
;MSLTPFVNLNKLMLVYSNMESWEGPMPPSVGSVMIRYSRLRSIPHALQLNLPSNFIILFLESSPISVIPDTVVAAWANLERLHLMNLSLQTLPASLTTTLTLWDVDFRLNNLTTLPTDWLTPNVPSLSHLKVAYFGGNPLPDAAAPWHLAKRGIPVDLSGTNISRIPTSLGGMNRMALAKRQVVLDDTLYCLSTIHANSFCKPLCAPGCFGYMRGDYYCDLACFTPACAYDGGDCTTMGFDVRPLA
;
A
#
# COMPACT_ATOMS: atom_id res chain seq x y z
N MET A 1 -27.64 4.29 7.66
CA MET A 1 -27.99 3.11 8.48
C MET A 1 -27.07 3.14 9.69
N SER A 2 -27.59 3.04 10.91
CA SER A 2 -26.75 3.13 12.12
C SER A 2 -26.08 1.79 12.41
N LEU A 3 -24.76 1.79 12.66
CA LEU A 3 -24.01 0.60 13.07
C LEU A 3 -24.00 0.39 14.60
N THR A 4 -24.63 1.28 15.37
CA THR A 4 -24.67 1.25 16.85
C THR A 4 -25.11 -0.10 17.45
N PRO A 5 -26.08 -0.85 16.89
CA PRO A 5 -26.52 -2.10 17.50
C PRO A 5 -25.49 -3.24 17.49
N PHE A 6 -24.44 -3.15 16.66
CA PHE A 6 -23.49 -4.25 16.44
C PHE A 6 -22.30 -4.17 17.40
N VAL A 7 -22.55 -4.48 18.68
CA VAL A 7 -21.56 -4.37 19.77
C VAL A 7 -20.47 -5.44 19.78
N ASN A 8 -20.57 -6.46 18.93
CA ASN A 8 -19.59 -7.55 18.78
C ASN A 8 -19.02 -7.62 17.36
N LEU A 9 -19.03 -6.50 16.64
CA LEU A 9 -18.48 -6.40 15.29
C LEU A 9 -16.98 -6.10 15.37
N ASN A 10 -16.13 -7.07 15.00
CA ASN A 10 -14.67 -6.87 14.99
C ASN A 10 -14.19 -6.26 13.65
N LYS A 11 -14.67 -6.78 12.52
CA LYS A 11 -14.24 -6.35 11.20
C LYS A 11 -15.40 -5.70 10.44
N LEU A 12 -15.15 -4.51 9.89
CA LEU A 12 -16.04 -3.82 8.97
C LEU A 12 -15.39 -3.75 7.58
N MET A 13 -16.10 -4.22 6.56
CA MET A 13 -15.64 -4.15 5.17
C MET A 13 -16.69 -3.45 4.33
N LEU A 14 -16.31 -2.36 3.67
CA LEU A 14 -17.11 -1.63 2.69
C LEU A 14 -16.36 -1.67 1.36
N VAL A 15 -16.95 -2.31 0.35
CA VAL A 15 -16.30 -2.56 -0.95
C VAL A 15 -17.30 -2.23 -2.05
N TYR A 16 -16.85 -1.58 -3.12
CA TYR A 16 -17.68 -1.17 -4.27
C TYR A 16 -18.92 -0.37 -3.84
N SER A 17 -18.69 0.69 -3.07
CA SER A 17 -19.76 1.52 -2.52
C SER A 17 -19.76 2.92 -3.14
N ASN A 18 -20.89 3.60 -3.09
CA ASN A 18 -20.97 5.03 -3.40
C ASN A 18 -20.78 5.91 -2.15
N MET A 19 -20.08 5.40 -1.13
CA MET A 19 -19.91 6.11 0.14
C MET A 19 -19.01 7.35 -0.06
N GLU A 20 -19.54 8.52 0.29
CA GLU A 20 -18.84 9.80 0.24
C GLU A 20 -18.44 10.29 1.65
N SER A 21 -19.18 9.88 2.69
CA SER A 21 -18.89 10.19 4.09
C SER A 21 -19.34 9.07 5.03
N TRP A 22 -18.81 9.10 6.26
CA TRP A 22 -19.25 8.28 7.39
C TRP A 22 -19.09 9.10 8.67
N GLU A 23 -20.22 9.57 9.21
CA GLU A 23 -20.24 10.47 10.37
C GLU A 23 -19.99 9.76 11.71
N GLY A 24 -20.33 8.47 11.77
CA GLY A 24 -20.11 7.61 12.93
C GLY A 24 -21.35 7.48 13.84
N PRO A 25 -21.14 7.03 15.10
CA PRO A 25 -19.86 6.60 15.66
C PRO A 25 -19.38 5.27 15.07
N MET A 26 -18.08 4.99 15.19
CA MET A 26 -17.55 3.64 14.98
C MET A 26 -18.03 2.73 16.13
N PRO A 27 -18.50 1.50 15.86
CA PRO A 27 -18.86 0.59 16.93
C PRO A 27 -17.65 0.26 17.83
N PRO A 28 -17.84 0.17 19.17
CA PRO A 28 -16.74 0.11 20.14
C PRO A 28 -15.92 -1.19 20.08
N SER A 29 -16.40 -2.22 19.37
CA SER A 29 -15.72 -3.50 19.21
C SER A 29 -14.89 -3.60 17.93
N VAL A 30 -14.95 -2.61 17.03
CA VAL A 30 -14.31 -2.71 15.71
C VAL A 30 -12.81 -2.59 15.86
N GLY A 31 -12.09 -3.65 15.49
CA GLY A 31 -10.64 -3.69 15.44
C GLY A 31 -10.05 -3.49 14.05
N SER A 32 -10.85 -3.70 13.01
CA SER A 32 -10.41 -3.64 11.62
C SER A 32 -11.45 -2.99 10.72
N VAL A 33 -11.02 -1.96 9.98
CA VAL A 33 -11.83 -1.31 8.96
C VAL A 33 -11.14 -1.44 7.61
N MET A 34 -11.88 -1.92 6.62
CA MET A 34 -11.49 -1.94 5.22
C MET A 34 -12.52 -1.19 4.39
N ILE A 35 -12.06 -0.16 3.68
CA ILE A 35 -12.87 0.60 2.73
C ILE A 35 -12.17 0.58 1.39
N ARG A 36 -12.85 0.06 0.37
CA ARG A 36 -12.31 -0.07 -0.98
C ARG A 36 -13.31 0.45 -2.00
N TYR A 37 -12.80 1.00 -3.10
CA TYR A 37 -13.60 1.44 -4.25
C TYR A 37 -14.83 2.24 -3.82
N SER A 38 -14.56 3.35 -3.14
CA SER A 38 -15.56 4.27 -2.60
C SER A 38 -15.31 5.70 -3.09
N ARG A 39 -16.23 6.63 -2.85
CA ARG A 39 -16.12 8.03 -3.32
C ARG A 39 -15.61 8.98 -2.24
N LEU A 40 -14.83 8.47 -1.29
CA LEU A 40 -14.26 9.29 -0.22
C LEU A 40 -13.25 10.28 -0.79
N ARG A 41 -13.45 11.57 -0.52
CA ARG A 41 -12.51 12.65 -0.87
C ARG A 41 -11.62 13.08 0.30
N SER A 42 -11.96 12.62 1.50
CA SER A 42 -11.22 12.84 2.74
C SER A 42 -11.44 11.65 3.68
N ILE A 43 -10.65 11.58 4.75
CA ILE A 43 -10.90 10.61 5.81
C ILE A 43 -12.27 10.93 6.45
N PRO A 44 -13.17 9.94 6.59
CA PRO A 44 -14.47 10.13 7.25
C PRO A 44 -14.36 10.51 8.73
N HIS A 45 -15.35 11.24 9.25
CA HIS A 45 -15.39 11.67 10.65
C HIS A 45 -15.39 10.49 11.65
N ALA A 46 -16.06 9.39 11.30
CA ALA A 46 -16.05 8.16 12.08
C ALA A 46 -14.65 7.54 12.29
N LEU A 47 -13.69 7.89 11.42
CA LEU A 47 -12.30 7.44 11.48
C LEU A 47 -11.36 8.49 12.13
N GLN A 48 -11.92 9.52 12.76
CA GLN A 48 -11.15 10.63 13.35
C GLN A 48 -11.43 10.84 14.84
N LEU A 49 -12.56 10.38 15.38
CA LEU A 49 -12.96 10.65 16.76
C LEU A 49 -13.42 9.40 17.49
N ASN A 50 -13.09 9.32 18.78
CA ASN A 50 -13.53 8.26 19.70
C ASN A 50 -13.26 6.84 19.17
N LEU A 51 -12.08 6.64 18.58
CA LEU A 51 -11.71 5.34 18.02
C LEU A 51 -11.48 4.32 19.14
N PRO A 52 -11.97 3.08 18.98
CA PRO A 52 -11.75 2.02 19.95
C PRO A 52 -10.27 1.74 20.17
N SER A 53 -9.88 1.37 21.40
CA SER A 53 -8.49 1.00 21.69
C SER A 53 -8.03 -0.25 20.96
N ASN A 54 -8.97 -1.11 20.56
CA ASN A 54 -8.70 -2.31 19.77
C ASN A 54 -8.70 -2.05 18.25
N PHE A 55 -8.91 -0.82 17.80
CA PHE A 55 -8.78 -0.43 16.38
C PHE A 55 -7.32 -0.41 15.96
N ILE A 56 -6.89 -1.49 15.30
CA ILE A 56 -5.48 -1.79 15.00
C ILE A 56 -5.16 -1.87 13.50
N ILE A 57 -6.20 -2.02 12.65
CA ILE A 57 -6.03 -2.18 11.19
C ILE A 57 -6.94 -1.20 10.45
N LEU A 58 -6.32 -0.34 9.63
CA LEU A 58 -7.02 0.48 8.66
C LEU A 58 -6.53 0.17 7.25
N PHE A 59 -7.47 -0.20 6.39
CA PHE A 59 -7.25 -0.39 4.97
C PHE A 59 -8.15 0.57 4.19
N LEU A 60 -7.54 1.49 3.45
CA LEU A 60 -8.20 2.41 2.53
C LEU A 60 -7.63 2.21 1.14
N GLU A 61 -8.50 1.93 0.18
CA GLU A 61 -8.09 1.75 -1.20
C GLU A 61 -9.04 2.38 -2.21
N SER A 62 -8.49 2.87 -3.32
CA SER A 62 -9.23 3.27 -4.51
C SER A 62 -10.34 4.26 -4.15
N SER A 63 -9.95 5.30 -3.42
CA SER A 63 -10.79 6.43 -3.05
C SER A 63 -9.99 7.72 -3.24
N PRO A 64 -10.53 8.78 -3.86
CA PRO A 64 -9.76 9.97 -4.24
C PRO A 64 -9.39 10.88 -3.05
N ILE A 65 -8.63 10.36 -2.07
CA ILE A 65 -8.15 11.05 -0.87
C ILE A 65 -6.72 11.54 -1.12
N SER A 66 -6.59 12.79 -1.58
CA SER A 66 -5.28 13.35 -1.96
C SER A 66 -4.41 13.80 -0.78
N VAL A 67 -4.99 13.98 0.41
CA VAL A 67 -4.29 14.46 1.62
C VAL A 67 -4.83 13.77 2.86
N ILE A 68 -3.93 13.38 3.76
CA ILE A 68 -4.24 12.94 5.13
C ILE A 68 -3.53 13.91 6.08
N PRO A 69 -4.26 14.74 6.85
CA PRO A 69 -3.65 15.66 7.81
C PRO A 69 -3.02 14.95 9.02
N ASP A 70 -1.97 15.52 9.61
CA ASP A 70 -1.37 14.99 10.85
C ASP A 70 -2.37 14.94 12.02
N THR A 71 -3.38 15.81 12.03
CA THR A 71 -4.47 15.78 13.02
C THR A 71 -5.31 14.51 12.95
N VAL A 72 -5.45 13.93 11.77
CA VAL A 72 -6.13 12.63 11.60
C VAL A 72 -5.24 11.51 12.12
N VAL A 73 -3.94 11.55 11.85
CA VAL A 73 -2.98 10.56 12.35
C VAL A 73 -2.95 10.53 13.88
N ALA A 74 -3.09 11.70 14.54
CA ALA A 74 -3.19 11.78 15.99
C ALA A 74 -4.36 10.96 16.59
N ALA A 75 -5.44 10.76 15.83
CA ALA A 75 -6.57 9.93 16.26
C ALA A 75 -6.27 8.42 16.14
N TRP A 76 -5.31 8.03 15.30
CA TRP A 76 -5.01 6.65 14.94
C TRP A 76 -4.01 5.97 15.88
N ALA A 77 -3.86 6.44 17.12
CA ALA A 77 -2.77 6.10 18.04
C ALA A 77 -2.51 4.60 18.27
N ASN A 78 -3.50 3.73 18.05
CA ASN A 78 -3.38 2.27 18.24
C ASN A 78 -3.19 1.49 16.92
N LEU A 79 -3.10 2.16 15.77
CA LEU A 79 -2.91 1.47 14.50
C LEU A 79 -1.51 0.85 14.44
N GLU A 80 -1.49 -0.45 14.15
CA GLU A 80 -0.28 -1.22 13.88
C GLU A 80 -0.16 -1.55 12.39
N ARG A 81 -1.27 -1.61 11.67
CA ARG A 81 -1.32 -1.90 10.23
C ARG A 81 -2.09 -0.83 9.49
N LEU A 82 -1.40 -0.16 8.56
CA LEU A 82 -1.93 0.98 7.84
C LEU A 82 -1.69 0.81 6.34
N HIS A 83 -2.77 0.55 5.62
CA HIS A 83 -2.77 0.37 4.17
C HIS A 83 -3.55 1.53 3.54
N LEU A 84 -2.87 2.35 2.76
CA LEU A 84 -3.37 3.54 2.09
C LEU A 84 -3.01 3.43 0.60
N MET A 85 -3.77 2.64 -0.14
CA MET A 85 -3.44 2.25 -1.51
C MET A 85 -4.28 3.02 -2.52
N ASN A 86 -3.69 3.47 -3.63
CA ASN A 86 -4.45 4.12 -4.70
C ASN A 86 -5.38 5.25 -4.22
N LEU A 87 -4.85 6.13 -3.36
CA LEU A 87 -5.60 7.27 -2.80
C LEU A 87 -5.30 8.58 -3.54
N SER A 88 -4.29 8.60 -4.42
CA SER A 88 -3.73 9.80 -5.05
C SER A 88 -2.92 10.70 -4.09
N LEU A 89 -2.34 10.12 -3.03
CA LEU A 89 -1.49 10.87 -2.09
C LEU A 89 -0.21 11.37 -2.79
N GLN A 90 0.14 12.64 -2.58
CA GLN A 90 1.42 13.18 -3.07
C GLN A 90 2.53 13.09 -2.01
N THR A 91 2.14 13.10 -0.74
CA THR A 91 3.03 12.97 0.42
C THR A 91 2.34 12.13 1.49
N LEU A 92 3.13 11.46 2.32
CA LEU A 92 2.64 10.88 3.57
C LEU A 92 2.66 11.94 4.68
N PRO A 93 1.74 11.87 5.68
CA PRO A 93 1.80 12.72 6.86
C PRO A 93 3.15 12.56 7.58
N ALA A 94 3.73 13.68 8.04
CA ALA A 94 5.02 13.66 8.72
C ALA A 94 4.93 13.00 10.09
N SER A 95 3.75 13.03 10.73
CA SER A 95 3.55 12.46 12.06
C SER A 95 3.34 10.94 12.07
N LEU A 96 3.25 10.26 10.92
CA LEU A 96 3.00 8.82 10.86
C LEU A 96 3.96 8.02 11.74
N THR A 97 5.25 8.28 11.62
CA THR A 97 6.30 7.56 12.34
C THR A 97 6.53 8.10 13.75
N THR A 98 6.10 9.32 14.07
CA THR A 98 6.25 9.86 15.43
C THR A 98 5.05 9.55 16.31
N THR A 99 3.90 9.24 15.70
CA THR A 99 2.62 8.99 16.38
C THR A 99 2.30 7.50 16.46
N LEU A 100 2.67 6.72 15.44
CA LEU A 100 2.28 5.32 15.32
C LEU A 100 3.48 4.38 15.47
N THR A 101 3.20 3.19 16.01
CA THR A 101 4.16 2.08 16.03
C THR A 101 3.72 1.04 15.01
N LEU A 102 4.16 1.21 13.75
CA LEU A 102 3.68 0.42 12.63
C LEU A 102 4.45 -0.90 12.47
N TRP A 103 3.70 -1.97 12.18
CA TRP A 103 4.20 -3.32 11.90
C TRP A 103 4.15 -3.65 10.41
N ASP A 104 3.12 -3.17 9.71
CA ASP A 104 2.85 -3.45 8.30
C ASP A 104 2.30 -2.19 7.65
N VAL A 105 2.96 -1.74 6.58
CA VAL A 105 2.50 -0.60 5.80
C VAL A 105 2.42 -0.91 4.32
N ASP A 106 1.40 -0.32 3.71
CA ASP A 106 1.19 -0.39 2.29
C ASP A 106 0.72 0.96 1.76
N PHE A 107 1.59 1.62 1.00
CA PHE A 107 1.34 2.93 0.43
C PHE A 107 1.41 2.89 -1.11
N ARG A 108 1.18 1.71 -1.69
CA ARG A 108 1.28 1.48 -3.13
C ARG A 108 0.29 2.32 -3.94
N LEU A 109 0.62 2.53 -5.22
CA LEU A 109 -0.23 3.18 -6.22
C LEU A 109 -0.67 4.61 -5.86
N ASN A 110 0.15 5.34 -5.11
CA ASN A 110 -0.08 6.77 -4.90
C ASN A 110 0.80 7.58 -5.86
N ASN A 111 0.92 8.88 -5.61
CA ASN A 111 1.76 9.80 -6.37
C ASN A 111 2.94 10.31 -5.51
N LEU A 112 3.48 9.45 -4.63
CA LEU A 112 4.58 9.81 -3.73
C LEU A 112 5.87 10.02 -4.51
N THR A 113 6.39 11.24 -4.50
CA THR A 113 7.72 11.60 -5.06
C THR A 113 8.81 11.64 -3.99
N THR A 114 8.41 11.60 -2.71
CA THR A 114 9.30 11.57 -1.55
C THR A 114 8.62 10.83 -0.39
N LEU A 115 9.40 10.52 0.66
CA LEU A 115 8.91 10.01 1.93
C LEU A 115 9.35 10.96 3.07
N PRO A 116 8.62 11.01 4.20
CA PRO A 116 9.07 11.75 5.38
C PRO A 116 10.45 11.28 5.86
N THR A 117 11.24 12.18 6.45
CA THR A 117 12.66 11.97 6.79
C THR A 117 12.93 10.69 7.59
N ASP A 118 12.03 10.31 8.49
CA ASP A 118 12.17 9.08 9.29
C ASP A 118 12.22 7.81 8.43
N TRP A 119 11.45 7.75 7.33
CA TRP A 119 11.47 6.64 6.37
C TRP A 119 12.76 6.57 5.55
N LEU A 120 13.60 7.61 5.60
CA LEU A 120 14.89 7.67 4.91
C LEU A 120 16.07 7.57 5.89
N THR A 121 15.82 7.74 7.19
CA THR A 121 16.84 7.77 8.25
C THR A 121 17.04 6.39 8.88
N PRO A 122 18.28 5.88 8.99
CA PRO A 122 18.56 4.63 9.69
C PRO A 122 18.23 4.69 11.19
N ASN A 123 17.90 3.54 11.79
CA ASN A 123 17.74 3.36 13.24
C ASN A 123 16.67 4.24 13.91
N VAL A 124 15.62 4.61 13.19
CA VAL A 124 14.47 5.31 13.77
C VAL A 124 13.73 4.37 14.75
N PRO A 125 13.60 4.72 16.05
CA PRO A 125 13.01 3.83 17.05
C PRO A 125 11.57 3.39 16.78
N SER A 126 10.74 4.27 16.22
CA SER A 126 9.35 3.94 15.91
C SER A 126 9.17 2.94 14.78
N LEU A 127 10.14 2.85 13.87
CA LEU A 127 10.19 1.84 12.81
C LEU A 127 10.90 0.55 13.24
N SER A 128 11.22 0.39 14.53
CA SER A 128 11.91 -0.80 15.03
C SER A 128 11.07 -2.09 14.89
N HIS A 129 9.75 -1.97 15.00
CA HIS A 129 8.81 -3.09 14.91
C HIS A 129 8.38 -3.46 13.47
N LEU A 130 8.63 -2.56 12.51
CA LEU A 130 8.20 -2.72 11.13
C LEU A 130 8.70 -4.04 10.53
N LYS A 131 7.76 -4.81 9.97
CA LYS A 131 8.01 -6.14 9.38
C LYS A 131 7.96 -6.12 7.87
N VAL A 132 7.23 -5.20 7.27
CA VAL A 132 7.09 -5.08 5.81
C VAL A 132 6.71 -3.66 5.42
N ALA A 133 7.16 -3.21 4.26
CA ALA A 133 6.81 -1.91 3.72
C ALA A 133 6.65 -1.94 2.20
N TYR A 134 5.48 -1.52 1.71
CA TYR A 134 5.20 -1.50 0.28
C TYR A 134 4.99 -0.08 -0.24
N PHE A 135 5.76 0.29 -1.28
CA PHE A 135 5.70 1.61 -1.92
C PHE A 135 5.60 1.54 -3.45
N GLY A 136 5.45 0.35 -4.02
CA GLY A 136 5.37 0.17 -5.46
C GLY A 136 4.28 1.00 -6.15
N GLY A 137 4.50 1.34 -7.42
CA GLY A 137 3.62 2.18 -8.23
C GLY A 137 3.60 3.66 -7.83
N ASN A 138 4.60 4.12 -7.07
CA ASN A 138 4.82 5.54 -6.77
C ASN A 138 6.01 6.09 -7.56
N PRO A 139 6.02 7.36 -7.99
CA PRO A 139 7.13 7.96 -8.74
C PRO A 139 8.39 8.27 -7.88
N LEU A 140 8.73 7.43 -6.91
CA LEU A 140 9.87 7.60 -6.00
C LEU A 140 11.21 7.51 -6.76
N PRO A 141 12.07 8.55 -6.70
CA PRO A 141 13.44 8.50 -7.24
C PRO A 141 14.39 7.77 -6.28
N ASP A 142 15.63 7.50 -6.73
CA ASP A 142 16.68 6.84 -5.94
C ASP A 142 16.88 7.43 -4.53
N ALA A 143 16.78 8.75 -4.40
CA ALA A 143 17.00 9.48 -3.16
C ALA A 143 15.87 9.33 -2.14
N ALA A 144 14.68 8.91 -2.59
CA ALA A 144 13.49 8.73 -1.76
C ALA A 144 13.21 7.25 -1.44
N ALA A 145 14.07 6.34 -1.89
CA ALA A 145 13.91 4.93 -1.59
C ALA A 145 14.41 4.60 -0.16
N PRO A 146 13.62 3.89 0.66
CA PRO A 146 13.92 3.62 2.07
C PRO A 146 14.91 2.45 2.22
N TRP A 147 16.08 2.57 1.60
CA TRP A 147 17.07 1.49 1.51
C TRP A 147 17.54 0.93 2.86
N HIS A 148 17.52 1.75 3.92
CA HIS A 148 17.91 1.27 5.23
C HIS A 148 16.94 0.19 5.78
N LEU A 149 15.66 0.18 5.36
CA LEU A 149 14.71 -0.89 5.72
C LEU A 149 15.14 -2.21 5.09
N ALA A 150 15.48 -2.19 3.80
CA ALA A 150 16.01 -3.35 3.10
C ALA A 150 17.32 -3.85 3.75
N LYS A 151 18.21 -2.93 4.16
CA LYS A 151 19.45 -3.26 4.89
C LYS A 151 19.18 -4.00 6.21
N ARG A 152 18.04 -3.74 6.86
CA ARG A 152 17.61 -4.40 8.11
C ARG A 152 16.96 -5.76 7.90
N GLY A 153 16.82 -6.22 6.65
CA GLY A 153 16.14 -7.50 6.36
C GLY A 153 14.63 -7.37 6.18
N ILE A 154 14.07 -6.14 6.22
CA ILE A 154 12.65 -5.90 6.02
C ILE A 154 12.33 -6.09 4.52
N PRO A 155 11.28 -6.85 4.15
CA PRO A 155 10.76 -6.87 2.80
C PRO A 155 10.25 -5.49 2.37
N VAL A 156 10.77 -5.00 1.25
CA VAL A 156 10.42 -3.72 0.66
C VAL A 156 10.04 -3.91 -0.81
N ASP A 157 8.82 -3.52 -1.17
CA ASP A 157 8.39 -3.45 -2.57
C ASP A 157 8.52 -2.02 -3.09
N LEU A 158 9.34 -1.86 -4.13
CA LEU A 158 9.60 -0.62 -4.85
C LEU A 158 9.33 -0.79 -6.35
N SER A 159 8.50 -1.77 -6.73
CA SER A 159 8.11 -2.00 -8.13
C SER A 159 7.45 -0.77 -8.75
N GLY A 160 7.64 -0.53 -10.05
CA GLY A 160 7.02 0.61 -10.74
C GLY A 160 7.38 1.99 -10.18
N THR A 161 8.55 2.10 -9.53
CA THR A 161 9.11 3.38 -9.08
C THR A 161 10.15 3.92 -10.07
N ASN A 162 10.59 5.16 -9.87
CA ASN A 162 11.62 5.81 -10.69
C ASN A 162 13.05 5.46 -10.24
N ILE A 163 13.24 4.32 -9.58
CA ILE A 163 14.55 3.86 -9.12
C ILE A 163 15.36 3.37 -10.32
N SER A 164 16.54 3.95 -10.49
CA SER A 164 17.51 3.63 -11.55
C SER A 164 18.72 2.85 -11.05
N ARG A 165 19.04 2.97 -9.75
CA ARG A 165 20.21 2.31 -9.16
C ARG A 165 19.97 1.93 -7.71
N ILE A 166 20.61 0.83 -7.32
CA ILE A 166 20.71 0.40 -5.93
C ILE A 166 21.99 1.01 -5.35
N PRO A 167 21.95 1.66 -4.17
CA PRO A 167 23.14 2.26 -3.59
C PRO A 167 24.16 1.21 -3.18
N THR A 168 25.44 1.54 -3.32
CA THR A 168 26.57 0.68 -2.92
C THR A 168 26.60 0.41 -1.40
N SER A 169 25.94 1.25 -0.60
CA SER A 169 25.81 1.11 0.86
C SER A 169 24.99 -0.11 1.31
N LEU A 170 24.22 -0.72 0.39
CA LEU A 170 23.59 -2.02 0.59
C LEU A 170 24.56 -3.20 0.34
N GLY A 171 25.76 -2.93 -0.20
CA GLY A 171 26.84 -3.89 -0.35
C GLY A 171 26.49 -5.09 -1.22
N GLY A 172 27.08 -6.26 -0.92
CA GLY A 172 26.79 -7.52 -1.61
C GLY A 172 25.40 -8.12 -1.33
N MET A 173 24.62 -7.52 -0.41
CA MET A 173 23.26 -8.00 -0.10
C MET A 173 22.28 -7.78 -1.25
N ASN A 174 22.60 -6.87 -2.19
CA ASN A 174 21.76 -6.54 -3.34
C ASN A 174 21.28 -7.80 -4.07
N ARG A 175 22.19 -8.71 -4.41
CA ARG A 175 21.85 -9.90 -5.18
C ARG A 175 20.95 -10.86 -4.42
N MET A 176 21.22 -11.08 -3.13
CA MET A 176 20.46 -12.02 -2.30
C MET A 176 19.08 -11.47 -1.94
N ALA A 177 19.00 -10.18 -1.59
CA ALA A 177 17.74 -9.51 -1.28
C ALA A 177 16.80 -9.49 -2.50
N LEU A 178 17.34 -9.22 -3.70
CA LEU A 178 16.59 -9.28 -4.96
C LEU A 178 16.18 -10.72 -5.32
N ALA A 179 17.10 -11.68 -5.21
CA ALA A 179 16.81 -13.09 -5.50
C ALA A 179 15.71 -13.68 -4.61
N LYS A 180 15.70 -13.30 -3.34
CA LYS A 180 14.67 -13.70 -2.37
C LYS A 180 13.41 -12.85 -2.44
N ARG A 181 13.37 -11.83 -3.31
CA ARG A 181 12.30 -10.82 -3.37
C ARG A 181 12.04 -10.10 -2.04
N GLN A 182 13.06 -10.04 -1.19
CA GLN A 182 13.05 -9.15 -0.03
C GLN A 182 13.10 -7.69 -0.51
N VAL A 183 13.76 -7.42 -1.64
CA VAL A 183 13.62 -6.15 -2.36
C VAL A 183 13.04 -6.46 -3.72
N VAL A 184 11.94 -5.81 -4.06
CA VAL A 184 11.29 -5.93 -5.38
C VAL A 184 11.46 -4.63 -6.13
N LEU A 185 11.99 -4.71 -7.35
CA LEU A 185 12.25 -3.57 -8.25
C LEU A 185 11.65 -3.79 -9.64
N ASP A 186 10.72 -4.72 -9.76
CA ASP A 186 10.03 -5.02 -11.02
C ASP A 186 9.48 -3.73 -11.63
N ASP A 187 9.59 -3.54 -12.95
CA ASP A 187 9.12 -2.33 -13.65
C ASP A 187 9.79 -1.00 -13.26
N THR A 188 10.96 -1.02 -12.63
CA THR A 188 11.77 0.19 -12.39
C THR A 188 12.78 0.41 -13.51
N LEU A 189 13.33 1.63 -13.62
CA LEU A 189 14.44 1.92 -14.55
C LEU A 189 15.65 1.01 -14.31
N TYR A 190 15.89 0.59 -13.06
CA TYR A 190 16.91 -0.39 -12.71
C TYR A 190 16.69 -1.72 -13.42
N CYS A 191 15.45 -2.23 -13.41
CA CYS A 191 15.08 -3.51 -14.01
C CYS A 191 14.87 -3.45 -15.52
N LEU A 192 14.55 -2.28 -16.07
CA LEU A 192 14.46 -2.05 -17.52
C LEU A 192 15.84 -1.88 -18.18
N SER A 193 16.90 -1.71 -17.38
CA SER A 193 18.27 -1.62 -17.88
C SER A 193 18.78 -2.97 -18.42
N THR A 194 19.42 -2.94 -19.58
CA THR A 194 19.97 -4.12 -20.27
C THR A 194 21.03 -4.88 -19.46
N ILE A 195 21.64 -4.24 -18.46
CA ILE A 195 22.64 -4.84 -17.57
C ILE A 195 21.99 -5.79 -16.54
N HIS A 196 20.72 -5.59 -16.19
CA HIS A 196 20.05 -6.33 -15.10
C HIS A 196 18.89 -7.24 -15.58
N ALA A 197 18.72 -7.36 -16.89
CA ALA A 197 17.48 -7.81 -17.51
C ALA A 197 17.05 -9.29 -17.31
N ASN A 198 17.84 -10.20 -16.72
CA ASN A 198 17.53 -11.64 -16.90
C ASN A 198 17.65 -12.59 -15.68
N SER A 199 17.70 -12.13 -14.41
CA SER A 199 17.63 -13.10 -13.29
C SER A 199 16.75 -12.74 -12.09
N PHE A 200 16.58 -11.45 -11.75
CA PHE A 200 15.83 -11.06 -10.55
C PHE A 200 14.59 -10.21 -10.84
N CYS A 201 14.67 -9.42 -11.90
CA CYS A 201 13.57 -8.59 -12.37
C CYS A 201 12.54 -9.46 -13.09
N LYS A 202 11.28 -9.35 -12.67
CA LYS A 202 10.16 -9.97 -13.36
C LYS A 202 9.46 -8.91 -14.20
N PRO A 203 9.34 -9.09 -15.53
CA PRO A 203 8.59 -8.15 -16.36
C PRO A 203 7.11 -8.17 -15.98
N LEU A 204 6.45 -7.01 -16.11
CA LEU A 204 5.00 -6.96 -15.98
C LEU A 204 4.34 -7.58 -17.21
N CYS A 205 3.17 -8.19 -17.01
CA CYS A 205 2.36 -8.71 -18.11
C CYS A 205 1.50 -7.63 -18.78
N ALA A 206 1.24 -6.52 -18.09
CA ALA A 206 0.55 -5.34 -18.60
C ALA A 206 1.04 -4.08 -17.84
N PRO A 207 0.98 -2.88 -18.45
CA PRO A 207 1.35 -1.64 -17.77
C PRO A 207 0.55 -1.44 -16.49
N GLY A 208 1.23 -1.21 -15.36
CA GLY A 208 0.60 -1.04 -14.06
C GLY A 208 0.03 -2.31 -13.42
N CYS A 209 0.13 -3.47 -14.08
CA CYS A 209 -0.22 -4.76 -13.47
C CYS A 209 0.98 -5.33 -12.69
N PHE A 210 1.15 -4.86 -11.47
CA PHE A 210 2.25 -5.28 -10.62
C PHE A 210 2.06 -6.72 -10.13
N GLY A 211 3.17 -7.40 -9.84
CA GLY A 211 3.15 -8.82 -9.49
C GLY A 211 2.34 -9.19 -8.24
N TYR A 212 2.02 -8.20 -7.38
CA TYR A 212 1.22 -8.40 -6.18
C TYR A 212 -0.30 -8.32 -6.40
N MET A 213 -0.74 -7.79 -7.55
CA MET A 213 -2.16 -7.68 -7.94
C MET A 213 -2.68 -9.02 -8.46
N ARG A 214 -1.82 -9.72 -9.20
CA ARG A 214 -2.19 -10.96 -9.88
C ARG A 214 -2.50 -12.09 -8.91
N GLY A 215 -3.73 -12.60 -8.94
CA GLY A 215 -4.13 -13.73 -8.10
C GLY A 215 -4.34 -13.35 -6.64
N ASP A 216 -4.68 -12.09 -6.37
CA ASP A 216 -4.92 -11.55 -5.03
C ASP A 216 -6.39 -11.67 -4.57
N TYR A 217 -7.22 -12.37 -5.36
CA TYR A 217 -8.66 -12.58 -5.20
C TYR A 217 -9.53 -11.35 -5.50
N TYR A 218 -8.95 -10.29 -6.06
CA TYR A 218 -9.65 -9.14 -6.59
C TYR A 218 -9.44 -9.04 -8.10
N CYS A 219 -10.36 -8.40 -8.80
CA CYS A 219 -10.20 -8.15 -10.22
C CYS A 219 -9.64 -6.74 -10.43
N ASP A 220 -8.32 -6.65 -10.54
CA ASP A 220 -7.59 -5.43 -10.87
C ASP A 220 -7.67 -5.13 -12.37
N LEU A 221 -8.23 -3.97 -12.69
CA LEU A 221 -8.44 -3.54 -14.07
C LEU A 221 -7.13 -3.44 -14.87
N ALA A 222 -6.02 -3.03 -14.24
CA ALA A 222 -4.70 -3.00 -14.88
C ALA A 222 -4.21 -4.40 -15.29
N CYS A 223 -4.62 -5.43 -14.53
CA CYS A 223 -4.28 -6.83 -14.76
C CYS A 223 -5.33 -7.58 -15.59
N PHE A 224 -6.45 -6.94 -15.96
CA PHE A 224 -7.50 -7.52 -16.78
C PHE A 224 -7.12 -7.59 -18.27
N THR A 225 -6.07 -8.37 -18.58
CA THR A 225 -5.61 -8.63 -19.94
C THR A 225 -5.31 -10.12 -20.14
N PRO A 226 -5.38 -10.64 -21.38
CA PRO A 226 -5.00 -12.03 -21.66
C PRO A 226 -3.55 -12.35 -21.26
N ALA A 227 -2.62 -11.39 -21.45
CA ALA A 227 -1.20 -11.55 -21.08
C ALA A 227 -1.00 -11.75 -19.58
N CYS A 228 -1.89 -11.19 -18.76
CA CYS A 228 -1.92 -11.35 -17.31
C CYS A 228 -2.79 -12.52 -16.84
N ALA A 229 -3.32 -13.32 -17.77
CA ALA A 229 -4.31 -14.35 -17.52
C ALA A 229 -5.57 -13.81 -16.80
N TYR A 230 -6.02 -12.60 -17.18
CA TYR A 230 -7.17 -11.92 -16.59
C TYR A 230 -7.05 -11.83 -15.07
N ASP A 231 -5.97 -11.18 -14.64
CA ASP A 231 -5.59 -11.02 -13.25
C ASP A 231 -5.36 -12.35 -12.51
N GLY A 232 -4.59 -13.25 -13.13
CA GLY A 232 -4.37 -14.59 -12.56
C GLY A 232 -5.63 -15.45 -12.46
N GLY A 233 -6.74 -15.04 -13.09
CA GLY A 233 -8.04 -15.71 -13.07
C GLY A 233 -9.08 -15.03 -12.18
N ASP A 234 -8.71 -14.03 -11.38
CA ASP A 234 -9.61 -13.42 -10.41
C ASP A 234 -10.80 -12.71 -11.07
N CYS A 235 -10.57 -12.07 -12.22
CA CYS A 235 -11.63 -11.42 -13.00
C CYS A 235 -12.66 -12.38 -13.59
N THR A 236 -12.24 -13.59 -13.98
CA THR A 236 -13.17 -14.60 -14.53
C THR A 236 -14.13 -15.12 -13.46
N THR A 237 -13.65 -15.25 -12.22
CA THR A 237 -14.44 -15.69 -11.07
C THR A 237 -15.54 -14.67 -10.70
N MET A 238 -15.33 -13.39 -11.02
CA MET A 238 -16.31 -12.31 -10.78
C MET A 238 -17.35 -12.12 -11.90
N GLY A 239 -17.32 -12.95 -12.95
CA GLY A 239 -18.33 -12.93 -14.02
C GLY A 239 -18.10 -11.85 -15.10
N PHE A 240 -16.91 -11.25 -15.17
CA PHE A 240 -16.55 -10.40 -16.30
C PHE A 240 -16.34 -11.27 -17.55
N ASP A 241 -17.17 -11.09 -18.58
CA ASP A 241 -17.14 -11.89 -19.81
C ASP A 241 -15.86 -11.57 -20.59
N VAL A 242 -14.90 -12.51 -20.61
CA VAL A 242 -13.59 -12.39 -21.30
C VAL A 242 -13.69 -12.54 -22.82
N ARG A 243 -14.89 -12.44 -23.38
CA ARG A 243 -15.09 -12.50 -24.83
C ARG A 243 -14.69 -11.17 -25.47
N PRO A 244 -13.98 -11.18 -26.61
CA PRO A 244 -13.79 -9.95 -27.37
C PRO A 244 -15.15 -9.35 -27.68
N LEU A 245 -15.33 -8.06 -27.39
CA LEU A 245 -16.41 -7.30 -28.00
C LEU A 245 -16.19 -7.41 -29.52
N ALA A 246 -17.14 -8.06 -30.20
CA ALA A 246 -17.15 -8.22 -31.64
C ALA A 246 -17.36 -6.88 -32.36
#